data_AF-A0A8X6P2B0-F1
#
_entry.id   AF-A0A8X6P2B0-F1
#
_cell.length_a   1.000
_cell.length_b   1.000
_cell.length_c   1.000
_cell.angle_alpha   90.00
_cell.angle_beta   90.00
_cell.angle_gamma   90.00
#
_symmetry.space_group_name_H-M   'P 1'
#
loop_
_entity.id
_entity.type
_entity.pdbx_description
1 polymer ?
#
loop_
_entity_poly.entity_id
_entity_poly.type
_entity_poly.pdbx_seq_one_letter_code
_entity_poly.pdbx_strand_id
1 'polypeptide(L)'
;MNGIARLSNLKLPINYSLIRQVSSKASDPFHQPDASPEEIRLVNERIKLRKALRAEYLRKATDPHSTEPIVFDPVMQRYYAMQMTLTDRFIPTFKNWCQYMITCVIPIVAYAWYLKYSTEKKEKKYRSGEIGYADRLFKYQ
;
A
#
# COMPACT_ATOMS: atom_id res chain seq x y z
N MET A 1 -16.37 -36.47 52.05
CA MET A 1 -15.57 -37.63 51.57
C MET A 1 -15.88 -37.78 50.09
N ASN A 2 -15.00 -37.77 49.10
CA ASN A 2 -13.56 -37.64 48.92
C ASN A 2 -13.38 -37.23 47.44
N GLY A 3 -12.39 -36.40 47.09
CA GLY A 3 -12.09 -36.21 45.66
C GLY A 3 -11.15 -35.08 45.25
N ILE A 4 -10.75 -34.17 46.14
CA ILE A 4 -9.81 -33.08 45.81
C ILE A 4 -8.38 -33.42 46.26
N ALA A 5 -7.89 -34.60 45.90
CA ALA A 5 -6.52 -35.00 46.22
C ALA A 5 -5.88 -35.68 45.01
N ARG A 6 -5.19 -34.89 44.17
CA ARG A 6 -3.98 -35.23 43.39
C ARG A 6 -3.79 -34.26 42.22
N LEU A 7 -3.28 -33.06 42.48
CA LEU A 7 -2.59 -32.27 41.45
C LEU A 7 -1.31 -31.58 41.97
N SER A 8 -0.81 -31.96 43.16
CA SER A 8 0.38 -31.34 43.75
C SER A 8 1.72 -31.88 43.24
N ASN A 9 1.74 -32.94 42.41
CA ASN A 9 2.99 -33.64 42.05
C ASN A 9 3.20 -33.95 40.56
N LEU A 10 2.47 -33.30 39.63
CA LEU A 10 2.80 -33.39 38.21
C LEU A 10 3.72 -32.21 37.81
N LYS A 11 5.04 -32.35 38.06
CA LYS A 11 6.04 -31.51 37.38
C LYS A 11 6.17 -31.99 35.93
N LEU A 12 5.16 -31.69 35.12
CA LEU A 12 5.32 -31.77 33.66
C LEU A 12 6.41 -30.75 33.27
N PRO A 13 7.37 -31.10 32.40
CA PRO A 13 8.33 -30.13 31.93
C PRO A 13 7.55 -28.99 31.29
N ILE A 14 7.71 -27.79 31.85
CA ILE A 14 7.07 -26.57 31.36
C ILE A 14 7.60 -26.36 29.94
N ASN A 15 6.81 -26.80 28.96
CA ASN A 15 7.18 -26.65 27.56
C ASN A 15 6.92 -25.20 27.16
N TYR A 16 7.96 -24.38 27.30
CA TYR A 16 7.93 -22.95 27.02
C TYR A 16 7.47 -22.63 25.58
N SER A 17 7.61 -23.56 24.62
CA SER A 17 7.12 -23.38 23.25
C SER A 17 5.60 -23.39 23.15
N LEU A 18 4.92 -24.25 23.91
CA LEU A 18 3.45 -24.32 23.96
C LEU A 18 2.88 -23.11 24.71
N ILE A 19 3.52 -22.68 25.80
CA ILE A 19 3.12 -21.49 26.57
C ILE A 19 3.28 -20.24 25.72
N ARG A 20 4.35 -20.13 24.91
CA ARG A 20 4.54 -19.02 23.97
C ARG A 20 3.45 -18.99 22.89
N GLN A 21 3.04 -20.14 22.36
CA GLN A 21 1.97 -20.23 21.37
C GLN A 21 0.58 -19.90 21.95
N VAL A 22 0.32 -20.27 23.20
CA VAL A 22 -0.92 -19.93 23.92
C VAL A 22 -0.94 -18.45 24.29
N SER A 23 0.19 -17.91 24.78
CA SER A 23 0.35 -16.50 25.14
C SER A 23 0.29 -15.57 23.93
N SER A 24 0.82 -15.97 22.77
CA SER A 24 0.70 -15.16 21.54
C SER A 24 -0.75 -15.14 21.07
N LYS A 25 -1.44 -16.28 21.09
CA LYS A 25 -2.86 -16.39 20.70
C LYS A 25 -3.78 -15.46 21.49
N ALA A 26 -3.50 -15.27 22.78
CA ALA A 26 -4.31 -14.41 23.65
C ALA A 26 -4.16 -12.92 23.33
N SER A 27 -3.04 -12.49 22.72
CA SER A 27 -2.76 -11.10 22.34
C SER A 27 -2.73 -10.86 20.83
N ASP A 28 -3.03 -11.88 20.02
CA ASP A 28 -3.03 -11.76 18.56
C ASP A 28 -4.19 -10.84 18.17
N PRO A 29 -3.95 -9.66 17.53
CA PRO A 29 -5.00 -8.72 17.16
C PRO A 29 -5.99 -9.26 16.11
N PHE A 30 -5.74 -10.49 15.62
CA PHE A 30 -6.57 -11.23 14.67
C PHE A 30 -7.31 -12.41 15.31
N HIS A 31 -7.11 -12.69 16.61
CA HIS A 31 -7.90 -13.67 17.34
C HIS A 31 -9.17 -12.99 17.85
N GLN A 32 -10.20 -12.98 17.00
CA GLN A 32 -11.53 -12.49 17.37
C GLN A 32 -12.29 -13.65 18.05
N PRO A 33 -12.62 -13.56 19.35
CA PRO A 33 -13.32 -14.63 20.08
C PRO A 33 -14.72 -14.90 19.53
N ASP A 34 -15.33 -13.91 18.88
CA ASP A 34 -16.72 -13.93 18.41
C ASP A 34 -16.85 -14.23 16.90
N ALA A 35 -15.79 -14.72 16.25
CA ALA A 35 -15.75 -14.94 14.80
C ALA A 35 -16.67 -16.10 14.36
N SER A 36 -17.35 -15.89 13.22
CA SER A 36 -18.17 -16.93 12.60
C SER A 36 -17.32 -18.15 12.20
N PRO A 37 -17.84 -19.39 12.25
CA PRO A 37 -17.11 -20.59 11.82
C PRO A 37 -16.55 -20.49 10.40
N GLU A 38 -17.19 -19.72 9.52
CA GLU A 38 -16.73 -19.48 8.15
C GLU A 38 -15.49 -18.57 8.10
N GLU A 39 -15.47 -17.51 8.90
CA GLU A 39 -14.34 -16.58 8.98
C GLU A 39 -13.09 -17.28 9.50
N ILE A 40 -13.25 -18.16 10.50
CA ILE A 40 -12.18 -18.99 11.03
C ILE A 40 -11.61 -19.90 9.94
N ARG A 41 -12.46 -20.50 9.09
CA ARG A 41 -12.01 -21.31 7.94
C ARG A 41 -11.19 -20.49 6.95
N LEU A 42 -11.68 -19.32 6.55
CA LEU A 42 -10.99 -18.43 5.60
C LEU A 42 -9.64 -17.95 6.15
N VAL A 43 -9.54 -17.62 7.44
CA VAL A 43 -8.28 -17.25 8.09
C VAL A 43 -7.30 -18.41 8.08
N ASN A 44 -7.76 -19.61 8.43
CA ASN A 44 -6.93 -20.82 8.41
C ASN A 44 -6.40 -21.13 7.00
N GLU A 45 -7.23 -20.96 5.96
CA GLU A 45 -6.82 -21.10 4.56
C GLU A 45 -5.73 -20.08 4.18
N ARG A 46 -5.90 -18.81 4.54
CA ARG A 46 -4.87 -17.77 4.31
C ARG A 46 -3.56 -18.09 5.03
N ILE A 47 -3.63 -18.58 6.27
CA ILE A 47 -2.44 -19.00 7.04
C ILE A 47 -1.77 -20.19 6.35
N LYS A 48 -2.54 -21.18 5.89
CA LYS A 48 -2.03 -22.35 5.15
C LYS A 48 -1.30 -21.92 3.89
N LEU A 49 -1.89 -21.03 3.09
CA LEU A 49 -1.27 -20.47 1.88
C LEU A 49 0.02 -19.72 2.20
N ARG A 50 0.03 -18.85 3.22
CA ARG A 50 1.23 -18.12 3.64
C ARG A 50 2.36 -19.07 4.06
N LYS A 51 2.04 -20.13 4.81
CA LYS A 51 3.01 -21.15 5.22
C LYS A 51 3.58 -21.90 4.02
N ALA A 52 2.74 -22.27 3.04
CA ALA A 52 3.17 -22.93 1.82
C ALA A 52 4.15 -22.06 0.99
N LEU A 53 3.78 -20.80 0.73
CA LEU A 53 4.64 -19.85 -0.01
C LEU A 53 5.97 -19.60 0.70
N ARG A 54 5.96 -19.47 2.03
CA ARG A 54 7.18 -19.32 2.82
C ARG A 54 8.07 -20.55 2.72
N ALA A 55 7.50 -21.75 2.77
CA ALA A 55 8.26 -22.99 2.62
C ALA A 55 8.90 -23.11 1.23
N GLU A 56 8.19 -22.72 0.17
CA GLU A 56 8.75 -22.67 -1.19
C GLU A 56 9.91 -21.68 -1.32
N TYR A 57 9.74 -20.47 -0.77
CA TYR A 57 10.78 -19.46 -0.77
C TYR A 57 12.03 -19.94 -0.02
N LEU A 58 11.86 -20.46 1.21
CA LEU A 58 12.97 -20.97 2.01
C LEU A 58 13.68 -22.11 1.27
N ARG A 59 12.95 -23.05 0.67
CA ARG A 59 13.52 -24.15 -0.12
C ARG A 59 14.45 -23.64 -1.22
N LYS A 60 14.05 -22.59 -1.95
CA LYS A 60 14.87 -21.99 -3.03
C LYS A 60 16.02 -21.16 -2.48
N ALA A 61 15.79 -20.41 -1.40
CA ALA A 61 16.78 -19.50 -0.82
C ALA A 61 17.93 -20.25 -0.12
N THR A 62 17.66 -21.41 0.47
CA THR A 62 18.67 -22.21 1.18
C THR A 62 19.35 -23.25 0.31
N ASP A 63 18.99 -23.37 -0.97
CA ASP A 63 19.58 -24.35 -1.89
C ASP A 63 21.01 -23.94 -2.27
N PRO A 64 22.05 -24.70 -1.87
CA PRO A 64 23.44 -24.35 -2.19
C PRO A 64 23.79 -24.57 -3.67
N HIS A 65 22.95 -25.28 -4.43
CA HIS A 65 23.15 -25.54 -5.86
C HIS A 65 22.34 -24.60 -6.75
N SER A 66 21.66 -23.59 -6.19
CA SER A 66 20.96 -22.60 -6.99
C SER A 66 21.94 -21.78 -7.82
N THR A 67 21.79 -21.87 -9.15
CA THR A 67 22.56 -21.05 -10.11
C THR A 67 22.10 -19.58 -10.11
N GLU A 68 20.86 -19.32 -9.72
CA GLU A 68 20.30 -17.97 -9.72
C GLU A 68 20.74 -17.21 -8.44
N PRO A 69 21.31 -16.00 -8.57
CA PRO A 69 21.75 -15.21 -7.42
C PRO A 69 20.59 -14.64 -6.60
N ILE A 70 19.37 -14.60 -7.15
CA ILE A 70 18.17 -14.05 -6.52
C ILE A 70 17.02 -15.03 -6.74
N VAL A 71 16.26 -15.33 -5.68
CA VAL A 71 15.08 -16.20 -5.78
C VAL A 71 13.99 -15.51 -6.59
N PHE A 72 13.66 -16.09 -7.75
CA PHE A 72 12.58 -15.60 -8.59
C PHE A 72 11.18 -15.78 -7.93
N ASP A 73 10.45 -14.66 -7.79
CA ASP A 73 9.07 -14.61 -7.33
C ASP A 73 8.09 -14.36 -8.50
N PRO A 74 7.24 -15.35 -8.86
CA PRO A 74 6.27 -15.19 -9.94
C PRO A 74 5.18 -14.14 -9.62
N VAL A 75 4.89 -13.87 -8.34
CA VAL A 75 3.86 -12.90 -7.95
C VAL A 75 4.33 -11.48 -8.28
N MET A 76 5.59 -11.16 -7.99
CA MET A 76 6.17 -9.86 -8.34
C MET A 76 6.22 -9.68 -9.85
N GLN A 77 6.63 -10.71 -10.60
CA GLN A 77 6.65 -10.62 -12.07
C GLN A 77 5.25 -10.36 -12.64
N ARG A 78 4.20 -11.02 -12.12
CA ARG A 78 2.82 -10.78 -12.53
C ARG A 78 2.36 -9.37 -12.21
N TYR A 79 2.73 -8.83 -11.06
CA TYR A 79 2.42 -7.45 -10.68
C TYR A 79 3.07 -6.45 -11.64
N TYR A 80 4.35 -6.63 -11.96
CA TYR A 80 5.04 -5.78 -12.94
C TYR A 80 4.43 -5.92 -14.34
N ALA A 81 4.13 -7.14 -14.78
CA ALA A 81 3.45 -7.36 -16.06
C ALA A 81 2.08 -6.68 -16.12
N MET A 82 1.30 -6.70 -15.01
CA MET A 82 0.03 -5.99 -14.92
C MET A 82 0.20 -4.47 -15.06
N GLN A 83 1.22 -3.88 -14.44
CA GLN A 83 1.49 -2.45 -14.56
C GLN A 83 1.88 -2.06 -15.99
N MET A 84 2.73 -2.87 -16.65
CA MET A 84 3.19 -2.58 -18.01
C MET A 84 2.08 -2.75 -19.06
N THR A 85 1.10 -3.63 -18.80
CA THR A 85 -0.04 -3.90 -19.69
C THR A 85 -1.26 -3.02 -19.41
N LEU A 86 -1.13 -1.96 -18.59
CA LEU A 86 -2.25 -1.08 -18.23
C LEU A 86 -2.88 -0.40 -19.45
N THR A 87 -2.09 -0.05 -20.47
CA THR A 87 -2.57 0.56 -21.71
C THR A 87 -3.47 -0.40 -22.49
N ASP A 88 -3.14 -1.68 -22.51
CA ASP A 88 -3.86 -2.71 -23.28
C ASP A 88 -5.18 -3.09 -22.61
N ARG A 89 -5.28 -2.86 -21.29
CA ARG A 89 -6.50 -3.10 -20.50
C ARG A 89 -7.33 -1.83 -20.27
N PHE A 90 -6.96 -0.71 -20.89
CA PHE A 90 -7.69 0.54 -20.71
C PHE A 90 -9.08 0.48 -21.33
N ILE A 91 -10.11 0.73 -20.52
CA ILE A 91 -11.50 0.84 -20.97
C ILE A 91 -11.88 2.33 -20.91
N PRO A 92 -12.23 2.96 -22.04
CA PRO A 92 -12.69 4.35 -22.06
C PRO A 92 -14.06 4.44 -21.41
N THR A 93 -14.10 4.80 -20.14
CA THR A 93 -15.34 5.07 -19.38
C THR A 93 -15.47 6.55 -19.10
N PHE A 94 -16.71 7.03 -18.91
CA PHE A 94 -16.96 8.43 -18.59
C PHE A 94 -16.24 8.86 -17.30
N LYS A 95 -16.17 7.98 -16.29
CA LYS A 95 -15.42 8.23 -15.06
C LYS A 95 -13.93 8.48 -15.32
N ASN A 96 -13.30 7.63 -16.14
CA ASN A 96 -11.89 7.77 -16.49
C ASN A 96 -11.62 9.07 -17.26
N TRP A 97 -12.53 9.44 -18.17
CA TRP A 97 -12.46 10.70 -18.89
C TRP A 97 -12.56 11.91 -17.95
N CYS A 98 -13.53 11.93 -17.03
CA CYS A 98 -13.65 13.01 -16.05
C CYS A 98 -12.38 13.15 -15.20
N GLN A 99 -11.81 12.03 -14.74
CA GLN A 99 -10.57 12.04 -13.98
C GLN A 99 -9.40 12.61 -14.79
N TYR A 100 -9.30 12.26 -16.07
CA TYR A 100 -8.31 12.84 -16.98
C TYR A 100 -8.50 14.35 -17.17
N MET A 101 -9.73 14.79 -17.42
CA MET A 101 -10.04 16.21 -17.60
C MET A 101 -9.65 17.03 -16.36
N ILE A 102 -9.98 16.53 -15.17
CA ILE A 102 -9.68 17.22 -13.90
C ILE A 102 -8.18 17.24 -13.63
N THR A 103 -7.48 16.14 -13.88
CA THR A 103 -6.06 16.02 -13.51
C THR A 103 -5.13 16.69 -14.52
N CYS A 104 -5.48 16.69 -15.81
CA CYS A 104 -4.61 17.20 -16.87
C CYS A 104 -5.13 18.51 -17.46
N VAL A 105 -6.38 18.55 -17.94
CA VAL A 105 -6.87 19.69 -18.73
C VAL A 105 -7.17 20.91 -17.87
N ILE A 106 -7.86 20.72 -16.74
CA ILE A 106 -8.23 21.82 -15.84
C ILE A 106 -7.00 22.60 -15.33
N PRO A 107 -5.92 21.99 -14.80
CA PRO A 107 -4.78 22.76 -14.31
C PRO A 107 -4.06 23.53 -15.42
N ILE A 108 -3.99 22.97 -16.64
CA ILE A 108 -3.40 23.67 -17.79
C ILE A 108 -4.21 24.92 -18.13
N VAL A 109 -5.54 24.77 -18.26
CA VAL A 109 -6.43 25.89 -18.60
C VAL A 109 -6.48 26.92 -17.48
N ALA A 110 -6.55 26.48 -16.22
CA ALA A 110 -6.55 27.36 -15.05
C ALA A 110 -5.26 28.17 -14.97
N TYR A 111 -4.11 27.54 -15.21
CA TYR A 111 -2.82 28.23 -15.20
C TYR A 111 -2.70 29.24 -16.35
N ALA A 112 -3.11 28.87 -17.55
CA ALA A 112 -3.14 29.79 -18.70
C ALA A 112 -4.04 31.01 -18.44
N TRP A 113 -5.22 30.78 -17.86
CA TRP A 113 -6.14 31.86 -17.51
C TRP A 113 -5.59 32.76 -16.40
N TYR A 114 -4.97 32.16 -15.38
CA TYR A 114 -4.30 32.89 -14.31
C TYR A 114 -3.18 33.79 -14.85
N LEU A 115 -2.34 33.27 -15.75
CA LEU A 115 -1.28 34.05 -16.38
C LEU A 115 -1.85 35.23 -17.15
N LYS A 116 -2.84 35.01 -18.03
CA LYS A 116 -3.49 36.07 -18.80
C LYS A 116 -4.05 37.16 -17.89
N TYR A 117 -4.80 36.76 -16.87
CA TYR A 117 -5.40 37.69 -15.91
C TYR A 117 -4.35 38.49 -15.12
N SER A 118 -3.25 37.84 -14.73
CA SER A 118 -2.15 38.50 -14.02
C SER A 118 -1.46 39.54 -14.91
N THR A 119 -1.30 39.26 -16.20
CA THR A 119 -0.69 40.17 -17.18
C THR A 119 -1.58 41.36 -17.45
N GLU A 120 -2.87 41.15 -17.72
CA GLU A 120 -3.83 42.25 -17.96
C GLU A 120 -3.92 43.18 -16.76
N LYS A 121 -3.94 42.63 -15.54
CA LYS A 121 -3.91 43.43 -14.30
C LYS A 121 -2.64 44.28 -14.18
N LYS A 122 -1.47 43.69 -14.47
CA LYS A 122 -0.19 44.41 -14.42
C LYS A 122 -0.15 45.50 -15.47
N GLU A 123 -0.55 45.19 -16.71
CA GLU A 123 -0.59 46.15 -17.81
C GLU A 123 -1.53 47.32 -17.51
N LYS A 124 -2.70 47.05 -16.94
CA LYS A 124 -3.64 48.09 -16.52
C LYS A 124 -2.99 49.06 -15.53
N LYS A 125 -2.26 48.55 -14.54
CA LYS A 125 -1.53 49.36 -13.55
C LYS A 125 -0.40 50.18 -14.17
N TYR A 126 0.28 49.65 -15.18
CA TYR A 126 1.30 50.38 -15.92
C TYR A 126 0.69 51.51 -16.76
N ARG A 127 -0.48 51.29 -17.37
CA ARG A 127 -1.19 52.28 -18.17
C ARG A 127 -1.87 53.37 -17.32
N SER A 128 -2.40 53.02 -16.15
CA SER A 128 -2.98 54.01 -15.22
C SER A 128 -1.93 54.87 -14.51
N GLY A 129 -0.65 54.49 -14.57
CA GLY A 129 0.44 55.19 -13.89
C GLY A 129 0.51 54.91 -12.39
N GLU A 130 -0.28 53.96 -11.87
CA GLU A 130 -0.22 53.52 -10.46
C GLU A 130 1.16 52.98 -10.08
N ILE A 131 1.90 52.43 -11.05
CA ILE A 131 3.26 51.95 -10.84
C ILE A 131 4.23 52.86 -11.60
N GLY A 132 5.13 53.51 -10.84
CA GLY A 132 6.19 54.34 -11.37
C GLY A 132 7.17 53.57 -12.25
N TYR A 133 7.88 54.27 -13.14
CA TYR A 133 8.84 53.63 -14.07
C TYR A 133 10.01 52.94 -13.34
N ALA A 134 10.37 53.42 -12.14
CA ALA A 134 11.42 52.83 -11.31
C ALA A 134 11.06 51.43 -10.76
N ASP A 135 9.77 51.19 -10.45
CA ASP A 135 9.31 49.96 -9.79
C ASP A 135 8.85 48.86 -10.77
N ARG A 136 9.13 49.03 -12.07
CA ARG A 136 8.78 48.04 -13.10
C ARG A 136 9.78 46.89 -13.08
N LEU A 137 9.28 45.66 -12.91
CA LEU A 137 10.08 44.43 -12.89
C LEU A 137 10.91 44.19 -14.16
N PHE A 138 10.39 44.56 -15.34
CA PHE A 138 11.04 44.36 -16.63
C PHE A 138 11.33 45.70 -17.30
N LYS A 139 12.39 46.37 -16.86
CA LYS A 139 12.73 47.73 -17.31
C LYS A 139 13.65 47.76 -18.55
N TYR A 140 14.51 46.76 -18.69
CA TYR A 140 15.63 46.76 -19.67
C TYR A 140 15.74 45.46 -20.49
N GLN A 141 14.69 44.64 -20.51
CA GLN A 141 14.61 43.42 -21.33
C GLN A 141 13.74 43.64 -22.55
#